data_AF-X8DG10-F1
#
_entry.id   AF-X8DG10-F1
#
_cell.length_a   1.000
_cell.length_b   1.000
_cell.length_c   1.000
_cell.angle_alpha   90.00
_cell.angle_beta   90.00
_cell.angle_gamma   90.00
#
_symmetry.space_group_name_H-M   'P 1'
#
loop_
_entity.id
_entity.type
_entity.pdbx_description
1 polymer ?
#
loop_
_entity_poly.entity_id
_entity_poly.type
_entity_poly.pdbx_seq_one_letter_code
_entity_poly.pdbx_strand_id
1 'polypeptide(L)'
;MTAVSVPRAGVPRADIAAMLLDRVGDSHPGLRTRDRDWTWDQVVDESAARGALARKLRADGPFHIGVLLDNVPDFVFWLGGAALAGATIVGINPTRGRRKWPPRSGTPTVS
;
A
#
# COMPACT_ATOMS: atom_id res chain seq x y z
N MET A 1 25.42 -11.58 -24.83
CA MET A 1 24.30 -12.03 -23.98
C MET A 1 24.83 -12.26 -22.58
N THR A 2 24.71 -11.28 -21.69
CA THR A 2 25.06 -11.42 -20.27
C THR A 2 23.82 -11.87 -19.52
N ALA A 3 23.90 -13.04 -18.87
CA ALA A 3 22.82 -13.56 -18.05
C ALA A 3 22.66 -12.65 -16.81
N VAL A 4 21.45 -12.13 -16.60
CA VAL A 4 21.07 -11.47 -15.36
C VAL A 4 20.98 -12.55 -14.29
N SER A 5 21.95 -12.59 -13.38
CA SER A 5 21.92 -13.46 -12.21
C SER A 5 20.73 -13.04 -11.34
N VAL A 6 19.76 -13.94 -11.17
CA VAL A 6 18.67 -13.75 -10.21
C VAL A 6 19.27 -13.89 -8.81
N PRO A 7 19.25 -12.85 -7.96
CA PRO A 7 19.82 -12.97 -6.62
C PRO A 7 19.07 -14.07 -5.85
N ARG A 8 19.81 -14.89 -5.09
CA ARG A 8 19.21 -15.87 -4.18
C ARG A 8 18.26 -15.14 -3.24
N ALA A 9 17.05 -15.67 -3.09
CA ALA A 9 16.12 -15.20 -2.07
C ALA A 9 16.84 -15.20 -0.72
N GLY A 10 16.94 -14.02 -0.09
CA GLY A 10 17.53 -13.86 1.24
C GLY A 10 16.72 -14.62 2.30
N VAL A 11 17.15 -14.52 3.56
CA VAL A 11 16.41 -15.09 4.71
C VAL A 11 14.94 -14.64 4.64
N PRO A 12 13.97 -15.58 4.60
CA PRO A 12 12.55 -15.23 4.54
C PRO A 12 12.16 -14.29 5.67
N ARG A 13 11.43 -13.23 5.34
CA ARG A 13 10.89 -12.30 6.32
C ARG A 13 9.45 -12.66 6.66
N ALA A 14 9.08 -12.45 7.92
CA ALA A 14 7.76 -12.77 8.42
C ALA A 14 6.68 -11.82 7.89
N ASP A 15 7.05 -10.59 7.54
CA ASP A 15 6.13 -9.57 7.07
C ASP A 15 6.79 -8.57 6.09
N ILE A 16 5.94 -7.76 5.46
CA ILE A 16 6.33 -6.72 4.49
C ILE A 16 7.12 -5.59 5.16
N ALA A 17 6.86 -5.28 6.44
CA ALA A 17 7.57 -4.23 7.15
C ALA A 17 9.06 -4.58 7.28
N ALA A 18 9.38 -5.82 7.64
CA ALA A 18 10.74 -6.33 7.72
C ALA A 18 11.43 -6.36 6.34
N MET A 19 10.68 -6.63 5.25
CA MET A 19 11.22 -6.54 3.89
C MET A 19 11.51 -5.10 3.46
N LEU A 20 10.70 -4.14 3.90
CA LEU A 20 10.93 -2.70 3.65
C LEU A 20 12.11 -2.18 4.47
N LEU A 21 12.24 -2.59 5.73
CA LEU A 21 13.32 -2.12 6.59
C LEU A 21 14.71 -2.60 6.12
N ASP A 22 14.80 -3.71 5.40
CA ASP A 22 16.04 -4.15 4.73
C ASP A 22 16.53 -3.20 3.65
N ARG A 23 15.66 -2.29 3.20
CA ARG A 23 15.92 -1.36 2.10
C ARG A 23 16.36 0.01 2.58
N VAL A 24 16.47 0.23 3.88
CA VAL A 24 17.07 1.45 4.44
C VAL A 24 18.53 1.55 3.96
N GLY A 25 18.89 2.70 3.40
CA GLY A 25 20.18 2.98 2.79
C GLY A 25 20.37 2.39 1.38
N ASP A 26 19.38 1.69 0.81
CA ASP A 26 19.49 1.11 -0.53
C ASP A 26 19.28 2.17 -1.62
N SER A 27 20.38 2.57 -2.27
CA SER A 27 20.38 3.56 -3.36
C SER A 27 19.93 3.01 -4.72
N HIS A 28 19.60 1.72 -4.84
CA HIS A 28 19.09 1.17 -6.09
C HIS A 28 17.65 1.64 -6.36
N PRO A 29 17.21 1.69 -7.63
CA PRO A 29 15.83 2.06 -7.98
C PRO A 29 14.80 1.14 -7.31
N GLY A 30 13.83 1.73 -6.59
CA GLY A 30 12.74 1.04 -5.90
C GLY A 30 11.36 1.33 -6.48
N LEU A 31 11.12 2.54 -6.97
CA LEU A 31 9.86 2.92 -7.62
C LEU A 31 10.14 3.82 -8.83
N ARG A 32 9.52 3.52 -9.96
CA ARG A 32 9.60 4.29 -11.20
C ARG A 32 8.22 4.71 -11.65
N THR A 33 8.09 5.99 -11.98
CA THR A 33 6.91 6.56 -12.63
C THR A 33 7.29 7.20 -13.96
N ARG A 34 6.33 7.81 -14.64
CA ARG A 34 6.61 8.55 -15.88
C ARG A 34 7.45 9.80 -15.62
N ASP A 35 7.29 10.40 -14.45
CA ASP A 35 7.86 11.71 -14.13
C ASP A 35 9.15 11.60 -13.31
N ARG A 36 9.25 10.55 -12.47
CA ARG A 36 10.33 10.44 -11.49
C ARG A 36 10.63 9.00 -11.08
N ASP A 37 11.91 8.77 -10.78
CA ASP A 37 12.43 7.59 -10.10
C ASP A 37 12.73 7.88 -8.62
N TRP A 38 12.56 6.83 -7.81
CA TRP A 38 12.84 6.81 -6.38
C TRP A 38 13.76 5.64 -6.08
N THR A 39 14.78 5.89 -5.27
CA THR A 39 15.57 4.81 -4.67
C THR A 39 14.75 4.07 -3.63
N TRP A 40 15.15 2.85 -3.30
CA TRP A 40 14.53 2.07 -2.24
C TRP A 40 14.57 2.79 -0.88
N ASP A 41 15.69 3.44 -0.54
CA ASP A 41 15.82 4.27 0.66
C ASP A 41 14.74 5.36 0.71
N GLN A 42 14.56 6.10 -0.39
CA GLN A 42 13.53 7.15 -0.46
C GLN A 42 12.11 6.57 -0.39
N VAL A 43 11.85 5.38 -0.94
CA VAL A 43 10.54 4.71 -0.81
C VAL A 43 10.26 4.38 0.66
N VAL A 44 11.27 3.92 1.41
CA VAL A 44 11.15 3.62 2.84
C VAL A 44 10.91 4.89 3.64
N ASP A 45 11.62 5.98 3.35
CA ASP A 45 11.44 7.27 4.01
C ASP A 45 10.03 7.84 3.82
N GLU A 46 9.53 7.87 2.58
CA GLU A 46 8.17 8.33 2.29
C GLU A 46 7.11 7.43 2.95
N SER A 47 7.36 6.13 2.98
CA SER A 47 6.51 5.17 3.67
C SER A 47 6.50 5.43 5.18
N ALA A 48 7.67 5.66 5.78
CA ALA A 48 7.80 5.95 7.20
C ALA A 48 7.08 7.26 7.57
N ALA A 49 7.16 8.29 6.72
CA ALA A 49 6.42 9.54 6.91
C ALA A 49 4.90 9.32 6.95
N ARG A 50 4.34 8.53 6.03
CA ARG A 50 2.91 8.18 6.01
C ARG A 50 2.51 7.28 7.17
N GLY A 51 3.36 6.33 7.56
CA GLY A 51 3.15 5.50 8.74
C GLY A 51 3.15 6.32 10.04
N ALA A 52 4.01 7.33 10.15
CA ALA A 52 4.01 8.25 11.28
C ALA A 52 2.74 9.09 11.34
N LEU A 53 2.25 9.59 10.20
CA LEU A 53 0.96 10.27 10.11
C LEU A 53 -0.20 9.34 10.51
N ALA A 54 -0.22 8.11 9.98
CA ALA A 54 -1.24 7.11 10.31
C ALA A 54 -1.31 6.85 11.82
N ARG A 55 -0.16 6.67 12.48
CA ARG A 55 -0.10 6.48 13.94
C ARG A 55 -0.65 7.67 14.73
N LYS A 56 -0.41 8.90 14.27
CA LYS A 56 -0.96 10.12 14.89
C LYS A 56 -2.48 10.21 14.75
N LEU A 57 -3.04 9.68 13.67
CA LEU A 57 -4.48 9.68 13.38
C LEU A 57 -5.20 8.43 13.90
N ARG A 58 -4.49 7.51 14.57
CA ARG A 58 -5.03 6.25 15.03
C ARG A 58 -6.12 6.49 16.09
N ALA A 59 -7.24 5.80 15.92
CA ALA A 59 -8.33 5.69 16.89
C ALA A 59 -8.40 4.26 17.46
N ASP A 60 -9.19 4.08 18.52
CA ASP A 60 -9.42 2.76 19.12
C ASP A 60 -10.07 1.77 18.13
N GLY A 61 -9.72 0.49 18.26
CA GLY A 61 -10.23 -0.59 17.42
C GLY A 61 -9.26 -1.05 16.30
N PRO A 62 -9.76 -1.83 15.32
CA PRO A 62 -8.95 -2.38 14.24
C PRO A 62 -8.34 -1.28 13.35
N PHE A 63 -7.03 -1.34 13.11
CA PHE A 63 -6.31 -0.29 12.41
C PHE A 63 -6.36 -0.48 10.89
N HIS A 64 -7.34 0.16 10.25
CA HIS A 64 -7.53 0.13 8.80
C HIS A 64 -7.34 1.51 8.18
N ILE A 65 -6.67 1.56 7.03
CA ILE A 65 -6.45 2.79 6.25
C ILE A 65 -7.04 2.58 4.86
N GLY A 66 -8.07 3.35 4.51
CA GLY A 66 -8.61 3.38 3.15
C GLY A 66 -7.92 4.48 2.33
N VAL A 67 -7.42 4.15 1.14
CA VAL A 67 -6.86 5.14 0.20
C VAL A 67 -7.66 5.17 -1.09
N LEU A 68 -8.14 6.35 -1.46
CA LEU A 68 -8.77 6.62 -2.75
C LEU A 68 -7.80 7.48 -3.56
N LEU A 69 -6.93 6.82 -4.29
CA LEU A 69 -5.87 7.45 -5.09
C LEU A 69 -5.87 6.83 -6.48
N ASP A 70 -5.48 7.63 -7.48
CA ASP A 70 -5.08 7.10 -8.78
C ASP A 70 -3.80 6.27 -8.65
N ASN A 71 -3.30 5.75 -9.78
CA ASN A 71 -2.02 5.04 -9.82
C ASN A 71 -0.83 6.02 -9.77
N VAL A 72 -0.69 6.70 -8.63
CA VAL A 72 0.35 7.68 -8.30
C VAL A 72 1.31 7.11 -7.24
N PRO A 73 2.56 7.63 -7.11
CA PRO A 73 3.53 7.15 -6.12
C PRO A 73 2.99 7.03 -4.70
N ASP A 74 2.13 7.97 -4.28
CA ASP A 74 1.54 8.00 -2.95
C ASP A 74 0.79 6.71 -2.59
N PHE A 75 0.23 5.98 -3.57
CA PHE A 75 -0.37 4.69 -3.30
C PHE A 75 0.67 3.70 -2.73
N VAL A 76 1.86 3.63 -3.32
CA VAL A 76 2.95 2.75 -2.88
C VAL A 76 3.49 3.20 -1.53
N PHE A 77 3.62 4.51 -1.31
CA PHE A 77 4.07 5.04 -0.03
C PHE A 77 3.07 4.80 1.09
N TRP A 78 1.76 4.85 0.82
CA TRP A 78 0.74 4.46 1.79
C TRP A 78 0.72 2.95 2.05
N LEU A 79 0.96 2.12 1.04
CA LEU A 79 1.11 0.67 1.22
C LEU A 79 2.26 0.34 2.17
N GLY A 80 3.43 0.94 1.95
CA GLY A 80 4.57 0.78 2.86
C GLY A 80 4.30 1.40 4.24
N GLY A 81 3.70 2.59 4.29
CA GLY A 81 3.38 3.27 5.54
C GLY A 81 2.39 2.50 6.41
N ALA A 82 1.40 1.84 5.80
CA ALA A 82 0.48 0.97 6.50
C ALA A 82 1.20 -0.27 7.07
N ALA A 83 2.06 -0.92 6.28
CA ALA A 83 2.88 -2.02 6.76
C ALA A 83 3.74 -1.62 7.97
N LEU A 84 4.45 -0.48 7.87
CA LEU A 84 5.28 0.07 8.95
C LEU A 84 4.47 0.56 10.17
N ALA A 85 3.19 0.86 10.00
CA ALA A 85 2.29 1.26 11.09
C ALA A 85 1.54 0.09 11.73
N GLY A 86 1.64 -1.12 11.18
CA GLY A 86 0.83 -2.26 11.60
C GLY A 86 -0.65 -2.11 11.24
N ALA A 87 -0.95 -1.34 10.19
CA ALA A 87 -2.29 -1.11 9.69
C ALA A 87 -2.59 -2.00 8.48
N THR A 88 -3.83 -2.44 8.34
CA THR A 88 -4.33 -2.99 7.09
C THR A 88 -4.68 -1.86 6.14
N ILE A 89 -4.18 -1.90 4.90
CA ILE A 89 -4.52 -0.92 3.88
C ILE A 89 -5.56 -1.46 2.90
N VAL A 90 -6.49 -0.59 2.50
CA VAL A 90 -7.53 -0.88 1.51
C VAL A 90 -7.43 0.14 0.38
N GLY A 91 -6.98 -0.32 -0.78
CA GLY A 91 -7.00 0.47 -2.01
C GLY A 91 -8.40 0.56 -2.59
N ILE A 92 -8.92 1.77 -2.75
CA ILE A 92 -10.21 2.05 -3.38
C ILE A 92 -9.95 2.59 -4.77
N ASN A 93 -10.40 1.87 -5.80
CA ASN A 93 -10.22 2.28 -7.18
C ASN A 93 -11.23 3.39 -7.54
N PRO A 94 -10.78 4.62 -7.87
CA PRO A 94 -11.67 5.75 -8.17
C PRO A 94 -12.50 5.56 -9.44
N THR A 95 -12.09 4.68 -10.34
CA THR A 95 -12.85 4.38 -11.57
C THR A 95 -14.09 3.52 -11.33
N ARG A 96 -14.25 2.95 -10.12
CA ARG A 96 -15.43 2.17 -9.73
C ARG A 96 -16.51 3.10 -9.19
N GLY A 97 -17.37 3.59 -10.08
CA GLY A 97 -18.51 4.43 -9.71
C GLY A 97 -19.52 3.72 -8.79
N ARG A 98 -20.34 4.50 -8.08
CA ARG A 98 -21.49 3.97 -7.31
C ARG A 98 -22.49 3.34 -8.26
N ARG A 99 -22.47 2.01 -8.41
CA ARG A 99 -23.58 1.29 -9.05
C ARG A 99 -24.82 1.48 -8.19
N LYS A 100 -25.83 2.19 -8.70
CA LYS A 100 -27.15 2.23 -8.09
C LYS A 100 -27.74 0.82 -8.17
N TRP A 101 -27.90 0.17 -7.01
CA TRP A 101 -28.66 -1.07 -6.94
C TRP A 101 -30.13 -0.72 -7.20
N PRO A 102 -30.85 -1.46 -8.07
CA PRO A 102 -32.28 -1.24 -8.21
C PRO A 102 -32.98 -1.46 -6.87
N PRO A 103 -34.04 -0.71 -6.53
CA PRO A 103 -34.81 -0.98 -5.32
C PRO A 103 -35.21 -2.46 -5.29
N ARG A 104 -35.09 -3.11 -4.12
CA ARG A 104 -35.53 -4.51 -3.98
C ARG A 104 -37.02 -4.58 -4.28
N SER A 105 -37.39 -5.08 -5.47
CA SER A 105 -38.77 -5.40 -5.81
C SER A 105 -39.11 -6.72 -5.12
N GLY A 106 -39.76 -6.63 -3.96
CA GLY A 106 -40.27 -7.80 -3.26
C GLY A 106 -40.37 -7.56 -1.76
N THR A 107 -41.51 -7.02 -1.32
CA THR A 107 -42.09 -7.48 -0.07
C THR A 107 -42.42 -8.96 -0.25
N PRO A 108 -41.89 -9.89 0.57
CA PRO A 108 -42.38 -11.25 0.54
C PRO A 108 -43.81 -11.21 1.07
N THR A 109 -44.79 -11.37 0.20
CA THR A 109 -46.14 -11.76 0.61
C THR A 109 -46.02 -13.18 1.14
N VAL A 110 -46.15 -13.31 2.46
CA VAL A 110 -46.43 -14.58 3.11
C VAL A 110 -47.87 -14.91 2.79
N SER A 111 -48.09 -15.96 1.99
CA SER A 111 -49.36 -16.67 1.88
C SER A 111 -49.35 -17.86 2.82
#